data_AF-A0A069EVT4-F1
#
_entry.id   AF-A0A069EVT4-F1
#
_cell.length_a   1.000
_cell.length_b   1.000
_cell.length_c   1.000
_cell.angle_alpha   90.00
_cell.angle_beta   90.00
_cell.angle_gamma   90.00
#
_symmetry.space_group_name_H-M   'P 1'
#
loop_
_entity.id
_entity.type
_entity.pdbx_description
1 polymer ?
#
loop_
_entity_poly.entity_id
_entity_poly.type
_entity_poly.pdbx_seq_one_letter_code
_entity_poly.pdbx_strand_id
1 'polypeptide(L)'
;MTNVKKKALLLVFPFLFLLIGGCVRIEYDATVHYDQSVTLETTYAFRDHPVMKLLNLRLDWDTWKQQANDNGYATRDYSSEDDYEGMVLKKTFDNVDELQNIKEEWKTGPAGILVPPDMEFDVQKEEGIWFDSYVLNTNLDLRLDRIELPGLNLSGSPKQLAERYVRQADIRFNLTVPTGVFVEDGTGLDLRSMKHVEWQVYGGRQNNMTLVAHVPNVKAWIITVVAFVVVSLASFFIWRKYRQNAGDPNKTSIRSRLLGVLIVVLALSIIIVTVREELTTERKAEAVRQAAQTDEFIPTFAVHGLLGTDRTFLRFSQFMEQRGLAKDGALCTVSTESEVDCVINDYSSNRPIVRIEYEDAEASLNNQTKWLNAAIETYEAERNKSFERMYLIGHSMGGVAAANYILNQDEYLIDKFVSFDSPFAGTRLANFGLSASNFGVNTGSAAIRDLSPTSDGLVAFQSKLETWPRSVQVLSFAGRGGEFNLIEPSSSLLLEDYTNNITTETVPYDHFSLHRKTDVLRDTGRFLYEYTNEFNPVETN
;
A
#
# COMPACT_ATOMS: atom_id res chain seq x y z
N MET A 1 58.44 -3.73 -5.78
CA MET A 1 57.25 -2.84 -5.66
C MET A 1 56.02 -3.72 -5.80
N THR A 2 55.27 -3.84 -4.71
CA THR A 2 54.65 -5.10 -4.29
C THR A 2 53.14 -5.17 -4.57
N ASN A 3 52.71 -6.41 -4.81
CA ASN A 3 51.39 -6.95 -5.14
C ASN A 3 50.28 -6.69 -4.08
N VAL A 4 50.51 -5.76 -3.16
CA VAL A 4 49.63 -5.44 -2.02
C VAL A 4 48.58 -4.38 -2.40
N LYS A 5 48.88 -3.49 -3.35
CA LYS A 5 47.93 -2.43 -3.77
C LYS A 5 46.75 -2.93 -4.62
N LYS A 6 46.87 -4.07 -5.31
CA LYS A 6 45.77 -4.65 -6.12
C LYS A 6 44.77 -5.45 -5.29
N LYS A 7 45.17 -5.99 -4.13
CA LYS A 7 44.26 -6.73 -3.23
C LYS A 7 43.48 -5.81 -2.29
N ALA A 8 43.98 -4.62 -2.00
CA ALA A 8 43.24 -3.62 -1.22
C ALA A 8 42.06 -3.01 -2.00
N LEU A 9 42.15 -2.90 -3.33
CA LEU A 9 41.07 -2.34 -4.16
C LEU A 9 39.88 -3.32 -4.34
N LEU A 10 40.13 -4.63 -4.20
CA LEU A 10 39.12 -5.69 -4.32
C LEU A 10 38.34 -5.95 -3.02
N LEU A 11 38.84 -5.46 -1.87
CA LEU A 11 38.16 -5.58 -0.57
C LEU A 11 37.28 -4.36 -0.23
N VAL A 12 37.34 -3.28 -1.00
CA VAL A 12 36.49 -2.08 -0.82
C VAL A 12 35.17 -2.21 -1.60
N PHE A 13 35.12 -3.08 -2.61
CA PHE A 13 33.94 -3.25 -3.46
C PHE A 13 32.72 -3.93 -2.79
N PRO A 14 32.87 -4.98 -1.94
CA PRO A 14 31.72 -5.59 -1.27
C PRO A 14 31.17 -4.71 -0.12
N PHE A 15 31.95 -3.76 0.39
CA PHE A 15 31.48 -2.81 1.41
C PHE A 15 30.67 -1.64 0.82
N LEU A 16 30.76 -1.39 -0.49
CA LEU A 16 29.99 -0.34 -1.17
C LEU A 16 28.54 -0.76 -1.44
N PHE A 17 28.27 -2.07 -1.45
CA PHE A 17 26.92 -2.63 -1.63
C PHE A 17 26.07 -2.59 -0.34
N LEU A 18 26.69 -2.45 0.84
CA LEU A 18 26.01 -2.31 2.13
C LEU A 18 25.39 -0.92 2.39
N LEU A 19 25.41 -0.01 1.40
CA LEU A 19 25.03 1.40 1.57
C LEU A 19 23.72 1.81 0.88
N ILE A 20 22.95 0.87 0.31
CA ILE A 20 21.78 1.20 -0.53
C ILE A 20 20.46 1.20 0.27
N GLY A 21 20.48 1.73 1.49
CA GLY A 21 19.26 2.16 2.19
C GLY A 21 18.91 3.59 1.77
N GLY A 22 17.61 3.91 1.68
CA GLY A 22 17.14 5.26 1.35
C GLY A 22 17.90 6.32 2.17
N CYS A 23 18.49 7.33 1.50
CA CYS A 23 19.37 8.28 2.19
C CYS A 23 18.61 9.47 2.80
N VAL A 24 17.30 9.55 2.55
CA VAL A 24 16.43 10.67 2.93
C VAL A 24 15.15 10.11 3.51
N ARG A 25 14.77 10.58 4.69
CA ARG A 25 13.52 10.28 5.37
C ARG A 25 12.80 11.58 5.69
N ILE A 26 11.53 11.64 5.32
CA ILE A 26 10.66 12.79 5.58
C ILE A 26 9.32 12.28 6.07
N GLU A 27 8.89 12.75 7.22
CA GLU A 27 7.63 12.34 7.83
C GLU A 27 6.83 13.60 8.18
N TYR A 28 5.58 13.65 7.74
CA TYR A 28 4.63 14.71 8.06
C TYR A 28 3.52 14.13 8.94
N ASP A 29 3.52 14.44 10.23
CA ASP A 29 2.54 13.97 11.21
C ASP A 29 1.55 15.07 11.58
N ALA A 30 0.37 15.04 10.99
CA ALA A 30 -0.73 15.94 11.31
C ALA A 30 -1.68 15.28 12.32
N THR A 31 -1.97 15.96 13.43
CA THR A 31 -2.93 15.53 14.44
C THR A 31 -4.02 16.58 14.60
N VAL A 32 -5.26 16.22 14.25
CA VAL A 32 -6.46 17.04 14.46
C VAL A 32 -7.04 16.72 15.84
N HIS A 33 -7.34 17.75 16.63
CA HIS A 33 -7.90 17.63 17.97
C HIS A 33 -9.42 17.86 17.98
N TYR A 34 -10.09 17.47 19.07
CA TYR A 34 -11.56 17.64 19.21
C TYR A 34 -12.03 19.10 19.16
N ASP A 35 -11.17 20.03 19.54
CA ASP A 35 -11.41 21.48 19.48
C ASP A 35 -11.13 22.09 18.11
N GLN A 36 -10.82 21.25 17.11
CA GLN A 36 -10.48 21.63 15.73
C GLN A 36 -9.09 22.27 15.59
N SER A 37 -8.28 22.33 16.64
CA SER A 37 -6.85 22.67 16.52
C SER A 37 -6.09 21.56 15.81
N VAL A 38 -4.97 21.91 15.15
CA VAL A 38 -4.13 20.95 14.43
C VAL A 38 -2.69 21.06 14.87
N THR A 39 -2.11 19.96 15.35
CA THR A 39 -0.68 19.87 15.58
C THR A 39 -0.01 19.22 14.38
N LEU A 40 0.91 19.94 13.74
CA LEU A 40 1.78 19.39 12.70
C LEU A 40 3.18 19.18 13.27
N GLU A 41 3.66 17.94 13.20
CA GLU A 41 5.04 17.56 13.45
C GLU A 41 5.67 17.12 12.12
N THR A 42 6.89 17.55 11.82
CA THR A 42 7.56 17.25 10.55
C THR A 42 8.99 16.88 10.80
N THR A 43 9.38 15.67 10.39
CA THR A 43 10.74 15.14 10.52
C THR A 43 11.45 15.23 9.19
N TYR A 44 12.62 15.87 9.17
CA TYR A 44 13.57 15.81 8.07
C TYR A 44 14.82 15.10 8.56
N ALA A 45 15.16 13.96 7.97
CA ALA A 45 16.31 13.18 8.39
C ALA A 45 17.07 12.63 7.19
N PHE A 46 18.40 12.67 7.27
CA PHE A 46 19.29 12.25 6.19
C PHE A 46 20.35 11.32 6.75
N ARG A 47 20.69 10.28 5.99
CA ARG A 47 21.80 9.40 6.30
C ARG A 47 23.07 9.94 5.63
N ASP A 48 24.18 9.99 6.35
CA ASP A 48 25.46 10.44 5.77
C ASP A 48 25.86 9.48 4.63
N HIS A 49 25.84 9.98 3.40
CA HIS A 49 26.12 9.18 2.21
C HIS A 49 27.21 9.80 1.33
N PRO A 50 28.18 9.01 0.81
CA PRO A 50 29.22 9.49 -0.11
C PRO A 50 28.73 10.33 -1.30
N VAL A 51 27.52 10.05 -1.79
CA VAL A 51 26.89 10.79 -2.89
C VAL A 51 26.43 12.19 -2.47
N MET A 52 25.95 12.39 -1.24
CA MET A 52 25.63 13.73 -0.72
C MET A 52 26.90 14.60 -0.67
N LYS A 53 28.02 14.01 -0.25
CA LYS A 53 29.35 14.64 -0.27
C LYS A 53 29.82 14.93 -1.70
N LEU A 54 29.56 14.03 -2.65
CA LEU A 54 29.90 14.19 -4.08
C LEU A 54 29.07 15.30 -4.76
N LEU A 55 27.79 15.41 -4.40
CA LEU A 55 26.88 16.46 -4.88
C LEU A 55 27.08 17.80 -4.15
N ASN A 56 28.02 17.86 -3.20
CA ASN A 56 28.28 19.02 -2.35
C ASN A 56 27.02 19.57 -1.64
N LEU A 57 26.08 18.67 -1.32
CA LEU A 57 24.86 19.01 -0.58
C LEU A 57 25.24 19.15 0.90
N ARG A 58 25.50 20.39 1.33
CA ARG A 58 25.68 20.73 2.75
C ARG A 58 24.35 21.20 3.32
N LEU A 59 23.76 20.38 4.19
CA LEU A 59 22.53 20.73 4.90
C LEU A 59 22.91 21.64 6.08
N ASP A 60 22.43 22.87 6.07
CA ASP A 60 22.65 23.85 7.13
C ASP A 60 21.47 23.81 8.11
N TRP A 61 21.53 22.81 9.00
CA TRP A 61 20.48 22.56 9.99
C TRP A 61 20.24 23.75 10.92
N ASP A 62 21.28 24.51 11.26
CA ASP A 62 21.16 25.61 12.23
C ASP A 62 20.41 26.79 11.62
N THR A 63 20.71 27.14 10.37
CA THR A 63 19.96 28.18 9.64
C THR A 63 18.49 27.80 9.50
N TRP A 64 18.18 26.53 9.19
CA TRP A 64 16.81 26.06 9.05
C TRP A 64 16.05 26.02 10.37
N LYS A 65 16.70 25.61 11.46
CA LYS A 65 16.10 25.69 12.80
C LYS A 65 15.79 27.14 13.17
N GLN A 66 16.69 28.07 12.88
CA GLN A 66 16.46 29.49 13.17
C GLN A 66 15.23 30.02 12.40
N GLN A 67 15.16 29.77 11.09
CA GLN A 67 14.00 30.16 10.26
C GLN A 67 12.69 29.55 10.75
N ALA A 68 12.70 28.27 11.13
CA ALA A 68 11.52 27.59 11.65
C ALA A 68 11.07 28.21 12.98
N ASN A 69 12.00 28.53 13.89
CA ASN A 69 11.70 29.21 15.15
C ASN A 69 11.12 30.61 14.91
N ASP A 70 11.66 31.37 13.94
CA ASP A 70 11.13 32.69 13.55
C ASP A 70 9.69 32.61 13.01
N ASN A 71 9.33 31.48 12.38
CA ASN A 71 7.98 31.17 11.90
C ASN A 71 7.06 30.48 12.95
N GLY A 72 7.51 30.40 14.21
CA GLY A 72 6.72 29.86 15.32
C GLY A 72 6.71 28.34 15.46
N TYR A 73 7.64 27.62 14.80
CA TYR A 73 7.82 26.18 15.00
C TYR A 73 8.80 25.93 16.14
N ALA A 74 8.47 25.00 17.03
CA ALA A 74 9.44 24.42 17.95
C ALA A 74 10.32 23.41 17.19
N THR A 75 11.63 23.45 17.42
CA THR A 75 12.59 22.59 16.71
C THR A 75 13.36 21.69 17.67
N ARG A 76 13.63 20.44 17.29
CA ARG A 76 14.52 19.52 18.01
C ARG A 76 15.38 18.71 17.04
N ASP A 77 16.51 18.21 17.51
CA ASP A 77 17.34 17.30 16.73
C ASP A 77 16.68 15.92 16.61
N TYR A 78 16.95 15.26 15.48
CA TYR A 78 16.54 13.89 15.20
C TYR A 78 17.76 13.02 14.98
N SER A 79 17.79 11.86 15.64
CA SER A 79 18.75 10.79 15.40
C SER A 79 18.01 9.46 15.45
N SER A 80 18.29 8.55 14.51
CA SER A 80 17.76 7.18 14.53
C SER A 80 18.86 6.14 14.74
N GLU A 81 18.47 4.90 15.04
CA GLU A 81 19.39 3.75 15.14
C GLU A 81 20.03 3.39 13.78
N ASP A 82 19.43 3.83 12.67
CA ASP A 82 19.89 3.59 11.28
C ASP A 82 20.83 4.69 10.76
N ASP A 83 21.47 5.46 11.65
CA ASP A 83 22.37 6.59 11.34
C ASP A 83 21.71 7.74 10.54
N TYR A 84 20.40 7.96 10.70
CA TYR A 84 19.79 9.18 10.17
C TYR A 84 19.96 10.31 11.17
N GLU A 85 20.43 11.45 10.67
CA GLU A 85 20.51 12.69 11.43
C GLU A 85 19.64 13.76 10.77
N GLY A 86 19.01 14.60 11.59
CA GLY A 86 18.30 15.76 11.07
C GLY A 86 17.54 16.50 12.15
N MET A 87 16.33 16.95 11.83
CA MET A 87 15.53 17.76 12.74
C MET A 87 14.05 17.44 12.67
N VAL A 88 13.35 17.73 13.76
CA VAL A 88 11.90 17.71 13.83
C VAL A 88 11.39 19.12 14.11
N LEU A 89 10.40 19.54 13.32
CA LEU A 89 9.66 20.79 13.45
C LEU A 89 8.27 20.50 14.02
N LYS A 90 7.78 21.32 14.94
CA LYS A 90 6.45 21.15 15.53
C LYS A 90 5.73 22.48 15.70
N LYS A 91 4.48 22.57 15.23
CA LYS A 91 3.61 23.74 15.41
C LYS A 91 2.17 23.30 15.63
N THR A 92 1.43 24.08 16.42
CA THR A 92 -0.01 23.87 16.62
C THR A 92 -0.75 25.09 16.07
N PHE A 93 -1.72 24.83 15.21
CA PHE A 93 -2.64 25.79 14.62
C PHE A 93 -3.95 25.77 15.40
N ASP A 94 -4.59 26.92 15.55
CA ASP A 94 -5.81 27.03 16.37
C ASP A 94 -7.02 26.39 15.66
N ASN A 95 -6.95 26.23 14.34
CA ASN A 95 -8.04 25.80 13.47
C ASN A 95 -7.49 25.06 12.23
N VAL A 96 -8.18 24.01 11.77
CA VAL A 96 -7.94 23.32 10.48
C VAL A 96 -7.84 24.29 9.28
N ASP A 97 -8.64 25.35 9.23
CA ASP A 97 -8.62 26.32 8.13
C ASP A 97 -7.29 27.10 8.07
N GLU A 98 -6.58 27.23 9.20
CA GLU A 98 -5.26 27.89 9.23
C GLU A 98 -4.18 27.07 8.52
N LEU A 99 -4.40 25.78 8.27
CA LEU A 99 -3.52 24.97 7.44
C LEU A 99 -3.42 25.52 6.01
N GLN A 100 -4.38 26.32 5.55
CA GLN A 100 -4.27 27.00 4.25
C GLN A 100 -3.12 28.01 4.23
N ASN A 101 -2.76 28.60 5.38
CA ASN A 101 -1.65 29.55 5.50
C ASN A 101 -0.28 28.85 5.51
N ILE A 102 -0.25 27.53 5.74
CA ILE A 102 0.98 26.73 5.70
C ILE A 102 1.61 26.69 4.30
N LYS A 103 0.81 26.96 3.25
CA LYS A 103 1.25 27.02 1.85
C LYS A 103 2.41 27.99 1.64
N GLU A 104 2.43 29.10 2.38
CA GLU A 104 3.51 30.08 2.30
C GLU A 104 4.69 29.72 3.21
N GLU A 105 4.43 29.07 4.35
CA GLU A 105 5.48 28.64 5.29
C GLU A 105 6.31 27.46 4.75
N TRP A 106 5.67 26.53 4.01
CA TRP A 106 6.35 25.39 3.37
C TRP A 106 7.29 25.82 2.23
N LYS A 107 7.09 27.01 1.65
CA LYS A 107 8.02 27.59 0.67
C LYS A 107 9.31 28.11 1.32
N THR A 108 9.34 28.27 2.64
CA THR A 108 10.46 28.84 3.39
C THR A 108 11.00 27.85 4.42
N GLY A 109 11.87 26.93 3.97
CA GLY A 109 12.52 25.93 4.82
C GLY A 109 12.99 24.71 3.99
N PRO A 110 13.53 23.65 4.63
CA PRO A 110 13.91 22.41 3.93
C PRO A 110 12.73 21.69 3.28
N ALA A 111 11.49 21.97 3.70
CA ALA A 111 10.26 21.55 3.04
C ALA A 111 10.18 22.05 1.59
N GLY A 112 10.54 23.32 1.37
CA GLY A 112 10.46 23.99 0.06
C GLY A 112 11.45 23.45 -0.96
N ILE A 113 12.43 22.67 -0.51
CA ILE A 113 13.35 21.97 -1.41
C ILE A 113 12.64 20.83 -2.13
N LEU A 114 11.64 20.18 -1.51
CA LEU A 114 11.02 18.95 -2.04
C LEU A 114 9.54 19.12 -2.39
N VAL A 115 8.93 20.24 -2.02
CA VAL A 115 7.56 20.60 -2.39
C VAL A 115 7.63 21.59 -3.55
N PRO A 116 7.18 21.22 -4.77
CA PRO A 116 7.10 22.13 -5.90
C PRO A 116 6.45 23.48 -5.55
N PRO A 117 6.99 24.61 -6.05
CA PRO A 117 6.54 25.95 -5.67
C PRO A 117 5.11 26.28 -6.12
N ASP A 118 4.56 25.52 -7.08
CA ASP A 118 3.21 25.65 -7.64
C ASP A 118 2.23 24.59 -7.12
N MET A 119 2.55 23.92 -6.01
CA MET A 119 1.65 22.94 -5.39
C MET A 119 0.39 23.61 -4.82
N GLU A 120 -0.77 23.14 -5.26
CA GLU A 120 -2.07 23.56 -4.74
C GLU A 120 -2.64 22.48 -3.81
N PHE A 121 -3.02 22.90 -2.59
CA PHE A 121 -3.82 22.08 -1.68
C PHE A 121 -5.26 22.54 -1.79
N ASP A 122 -6.12 21.74 -2.42
CA ASP A 122 -7.56 22.01 -2.49
C ASP A 122 -8.25 21.29 -1.32
N VAL A 123 -8.55 22.04 -0.27
CA VAL A 123 -9.30 21.55 0.89
C VAL A 123 -10.75 21.97 0.73
N GLN A 124 -11.60 21.02 0.34
CA GLN A 124 -13.04 21.22 0.26
C GLN A 124 -13.68 20.85 1.58
N LYS A 125 -14.61 21.69 2.04
CA LYS A 125 -15.41 21.43 3.25
C LYS A 125 -16.86 21.23 2.85
N GLU A 126 -17.45 20.11 3.26
CA GLU A 126 -18.88 19.85 3.20
C GLU A 126 -19.48 19.94 4.60
N GLU A 127 -20.40 20.88 4.80
CA GLU A 127 -21.11 21.05 6.07
C GLU A 127 -22.16 19.94 6.24
N GLY A 128 -22.00 19.12 7.26
CA GLY A 128 -22.99 18.11 7.63
C GLY A 128 -23.73 18.48 8.91
N ILE A 129 -24.85 17.78 9.16
CA ILE A 129 -25.70 18.06 10.33
C ILE A 129 -24.97 17.69 11.64
N TRP A 130 -24.14 16.64 11.67
CA TRP A 130 -23.46 16.18 12.88
C TRP A 130 -21.95 16.12 12.76
N PHE A 131 -21.45 16.01 11.53
CA PHE A 131 -20.05 15.90 11.17
C PHE A 131 -19.84 16.74 9.92
N ASP A 132 -18.81 17.58 9.93
CA ASP A 132 -18.32 18.25 8.73
C ASP A 132 -17.31 17.31 8.04
N SER A 133 -17.36 17.23 6.71
CA SER A 133 -16.40 16.44 5.92
C SER A 133 -15.36 17.38 5.30
N TYR A 134 -14.08 17.08 5.47
CA TYR A 134 -12.98 17.78 4.83
C TYR A 134 -12.34 16.86 3.81
N VAL A 135 -12.33 17.26 2.55
CA VAL A 135 -11.72 16.53 1.43
C VAL A 135 -10.53 17.35 0.95
N LEU A 136 -9.32 16.88 1.23
CA LEU A 136 -8.09 17.41 0.63
C LEU A 136 -7.75 16.60 -0.61
N ASN A 137 -7.77 17.25 -1.77
CA ASN A 137 -7.21 16.72 -3.01
C ASN A 137 -5.88 17.42 -3.27
N THR A 138 -4.80 16.65 -3.40
CA THR A 138 -3.50 17.19 -3.78
C THR A 138 -2.78 16.29 -4.79
N ASN A 139 -2.01 16.91 -5.69
CA ASN A 139 -1.12 16.23 -6.61
C ASN A 139 0.31 16.64 -6.27
N LEU A 140 1.05 15.68 -5.72
CA LEU A 140 2.42 15.85 -5.27
C LEU A 140 3.39 15.33 -6.34
N ASP A 141 3.82 16.23 -7.23
CA ASP A 141 4.76 15.94 -8.31
C ASP A 141 6.22 16.05 -7.84
N LEU A 142 6.81 14.94 -7.40
CA LEU A 142 8.17 14.91 -6.87
C LEU A 142 9.23 14.61 -7.94
N ARG A 143 8.98 14.94 -9.21
CA ARG A 143 10.00 14.84 -10.25
C ARG A 143 11.05 15.94 -10.08
N LEU A 144 12.32 15.60 -10.30
CA LEU A 144 13.46 16.50 -10.03
C LEU A 144 13.52 17.76 -10.88
N ASP A 145 12.82 17.79 -12.01
CA ASP A 145 12.64 18.98 -12.85
C ASP A 145 11.66 19.99 -12.25
N ARG A 146 10.88 19.58 -11.24
CA ARG A 146 9.91 20.40 -10.50
C ARG A 146 10.38 20.79 -9.10
N ILE A 147 11.46 20.18 -8.64
CA ILE A 147 12.09 20.36 -7.32
C ILE A 147 13.20 21.41 -7.48
N GLU A 148 13.09 22.54 -6.78
CA GLU A 148 14.13 23.56 -6.76
C GLU A 148 15.19 23.22 -5.72
N LEU A 149 16.37 22.78 -6.18
CA LEU A 149 17.55 22.59 -5.34
C LEU A 149 18.44 23.85 -5.43
N PRO A 150 18.51 24.69 -4.38
CA PRO A 150 19.27 25.94 -4.44
C PRO A 150 20.76 25.68 -4.72
N GLY A 151 21.30 26.30 -5.77
CA GLY A 151 22.71 26.20 -6.15
C GLY A 151 23.09 24.98 -6.98
N LEU A 152 22.12 24.16 -7.43
CA LEU A 152 22.38 22.91 -8.16
C LEU A 152 21.77 22.95 -9.58
N ASN A 153 22.59 23.20 -10.61
CA ASN A 153 22.20 23.04 -12.02
C ASN A 153 22.60 21.64 -12.51
N LEU A 154 21.70 20.68 -12.37
CA LEU A 154 21.97 19.28 -12.75
C LEU A 154 21.58 19.02 -14.22
N SER A 155 22.56 18.63 -15.04
CA SER A 155 22.34 18.15 -16.41
C SER A 155 23.16 16.89 -16.68
N GLY A 156 22.66 15.93 -17.46
CA GLY A 156 23.37 14.69 -17.79
C GLY A 156 23.43 13.70 -16.63
N SER A 157 24.58 13.04 -16.43
CA SER A 157 24.75 11.97 -15.44
C SER A 157 24.56 12.37 -13.96
N PRO A 158 24.91 13.60 -13.50
CA PRO A 158 24.57 14.05 -12.15
C PRO A 158 23.06 14.15 -11.89
N LYS A 159 22.26 14.50 -12.92
CA LYS A 159 20.80 14.52 -12.83
C LYS A 159 20.25 13.10 -12.65
N GLN A 160 20.74 12.15 -13.44
CA GLN A 160 20.33 10.74 -13.34
C GLN A 160 20.69 10.12 -11.98
N LEU A 161 21.82 10.51 -11.41
CA LEU A 161 22.23 10.09 -10.06
C LEU A 161 21.32 10.69 -8.99
N ALA A 162 21.02 11.99 -9.09
CA ALA A 162 20.06 12.65 -8.20
C ALA A 162 18.65 12.03 -8.31
N GLU A 163 18.21 11.67 -9.51
CA GLU A 163 16.92 10.98 -9.75
C GLU A 163 16.88 9.60 -9.10
N ARG A 164 18.00 8.86 -9.15
CA ARG A 164 18.10 7.60 -8.42
C ARG A 164 18.02 7.82 -6.91
N TYR A 165 18.60 8.90 -6.40
CA TYR A 165 18.57 9.29 -4.99
C TYR A 165 17.17 9.64 -4.50
N VAL A 166 16.49 10.55 -5.19
CA VAL A 166 15.16 11.03 -4.81
C VAL A 166 14.12 9.91 -4.90
N ARG A 167 14.26 8.97 -5.85
CA ARG A 167 13.41 7.76 -5.93
C ARG A 167 13.52 6.84 -4.71
N GLN A 168 14.62 6.91 -3.96
CA GLN A 168 14.86 6.10 -2.77
C GLN A 168 14.49 6.85 -1.47
N ALA A 169 13.95 8.07 -1.55
CA ALA A 169 13.50 8.81 -0.38
C ALA A 169 12.27 8.13 0.24
N ASP A 170 12.29 7.97 1.56
CA ASP A 170 11.14 7.51 2.35
C ASP A 170 10.34 8.73 2.79
N ILE A 171 9.25 9.03 2.09
CA ILE A 171 8.38 10.17 2.38
C ILE A 171 7.04 9.65 2.86
N ARG A 172 6.63 10.04 4.06
CA ARG A 172 5.39 9.61 4.71
C ARG A 172 4.56 10.80 5.15
N PHE A 173 3.26 10.65 5.00
CA PHE A 173 2.25 11.57 5.52
C PHE A 173 1.36 10.78 6.45
N ASN A 174 1.23 11.24 7.67
CA ASN A 174 0.45 10.62 8.73
C ASN A 174 -0.61 11.62 9.16
N LEU A 175 -1.87 11.19 9.17
CA LEU A 175 -2.99 11.95 9.71
C LEU A 175 -3.58 11.19 10.88
N THR A 176 -3.67 11.86 12.02
CA THR A 176 -4.44 11.41 13.18
C THR A 176 -5.61 12.36 13.39
N VAL A 177 -6.81 11.82 13.57
CA VAL A 177 -8.04 12.60 13.81
C VAL A 177 -8.73 12.15 15.10
N PRO A 178 -9.61 12.97 15.70
CA PRO A 178 -10.22 12.62 16.98
C PRO A 178 -11.36 11.60 16.83
N THR A 179 -12.03 11.60 15.68
CA THR A 179 -13.15 10.69 15.31
C THR A 179 -12.85 10.03 13.97
N GLY A 180 -13.18 8.74 13.82
CA GLY A 180 -12.70 7.89 12.73
C GLY A 180 -12.65 8.52 11.34
N VAL A 181 -11.59 8.21 10.59
CA VAL A 181 -11.34 8.55 9.20
C VAL A 181 -11.92 7.45 8.31
N PHE A 182 -12.62 7.84 7.25
CA PHE A 182 -12.95 6.96 6.13
C PHE A 182 -12.14 7.46 4.93
N VAL A 183 -11.09 6.74 4.54
CA VAL A 183 -10.18 7.15 3.45
C VAL A 183 -10.26 6.15 2.31
N GLU A 184 -10.41 6.64 1.08
CA GLU A 184 -10.45 5.81 -0.12
C GLU A 184 -9.06 5.30 -0.56
N ASP A 185 -7.96 6.01 -0.21
CA ASP A 185 -6.61 5.77 -0.76
C ASP A 185 -5.44 5.71 0.26
N GLY A 186 -5.70 5.57 1.57
CA GLY A 186 -4.66 5.48 2.61
C GLY A 186 -3.94 4.12 2.65
N THR A 187 -2.62 4.10 2.83
CA THR A 187 -1.76 2.90 2.86
C THR A 187 -1.64 2.22 4.24
N GLY A 188 -2.06 2.89 5.32
CA GLY A 188 -2.00 2.35 6.68
C GLY A 188 -3.11 2.92 7.56
N LEU A 189 -4.33 2.39 7.43
CA LEU A 189 -5.45 2.69 8.34
C LEU A 189 -5.32 1.84 9.61
N ASP A 190 -5.29 2.46 10.79
CA ASP A 190 -5.47 1.73 12.05
C ASP A 190 -6.93 1.27 12.17
N LEU A 191 -7.19 0.01 11.83
CA LEU A 191 -8.52 -0.60 11.83
C LEU A 191 -9.17 -0.69 13.22
N ARG A 192 -8.41 -0.54 14.32
CA ARG A 192 -8.97 -0.61 15.68
C ARG A 192 -9.52 0.72 16.15
N SER A 193 -8.85 1.83 15.79
CA SER A 193 -9.28 3.17 16.17
C SER A 193 -10.04 3.89 15.05
N MET A 194 -9.77 3.52 13.79
CA MET A 194 -10.05 4.30 12.58
C MET A 194 -9.49 5.73 12.64
N LYS A 195 -8.61 6.07 13.58
CA LYS A 195 -8.20 7.46 13.84
C LYS A 195 -6.90 7.86 13.16
N HIS A 196 -6.14 6.90 12.66
CA HIS A 196 -4.82 7.13 12.10
C HIS A 196 -4.75 6.58 10.67
N VAL A 197 -4.20 7.39 9.76
CA VAL A 197 -3.99 7.04 8.35
C VAL A 197 -2.61 7.49 7.91
N GLU A 198 -1.87 6.55 7.34
CA GLU A 198 -0.58 6.79 6.70
C GLU A 198 -0.70 6.74 5.17
N TRP A 199 -0.07 7.70 4.47
CA TRP A 199 0.20 7.69 3.04
C TRP A 199 1.70 7.70 2.79
N GLN A 200 2.17 6.73 2.01
CA GLN A 200 3.54 6.73 1.51
C GLN A 200 3.62 7.39 0.13
N VAL A 201 4.54 8.33 0.01
CA VAL A 201 4.78 9.14 -1.18
C VAL A 201 6.14 8.78 -1.77
N TYR A 202 6.22 8.79 -3.10
CA TYR A 202 7.39 8.31 -3.81
C TYR A 202 8.06 9.46 -4.58
N GLY A 203 9.35 9.66 -4.34
CA GLY A 203 10.14 10.61 -5.09
C GLY A 203 10.30 10.22 -6.56
N GLY A 204 10.43 11.21 -7.43
CA GLY A 204 10.66 11.01 -8.87
C GLY A 204 9.40 10.73 -9.70
N ARG A 205 8.20 10.88 -9.15
CA ARG A 205 6.91 10.71 -9.86
C ARG A 205 5.80 11.60 -9.32
N GLN A 206 4.67 11.64 -10.02
CA GLN A 206 3.43 12.26 -9.54
C GLN A 206 2.71 11.34 -8.55
N ASN A 207 2.29 11.89 -7.42
CA ASN A 207 1.54 11.20 -6.38
C ASN A 207 0.23 11.95 -6.16
N ASN A 208 -0.89 11.35 -6.57
CA ASN A 208 -2.21 11.89 -6.25
C ASN A 208 -2.59 11.43 -4.84
N MET A 209 -3.02 12.35 -4.00
CA MET A 209 -3.45 12.07 -2.63
C MET A 209 -4.81 12.69 -2.41
N THR A 210 -5.74 11.85 -1.97
CA THR A 210 -7.09 12.24 -1.53
C THR A 210 -7.22 11.89 -0.07
N LEU A 211 -7.53 12.87 0.76
CA LEU A 211 -7.68 12.75 2.21
C LEU A 211 -9.08 13.21 2.58
N VAL A 212 -9.90 12.31 3.13
CA VAL A 212 -11.26 12.61 3.57
C VAL A 212 -11.32 12.44 5.09
N ALA A 213 -11.64 13.50 5.82
CA ALA A 213 -11.73 13.49 7.28
C ALA A 213 -13.11 13.99 7.74
N HIS A 214 -13.76 13.26 8.64
CA HIS A 214 -15.03 13.68 9.25
C HIS A 214 -14.80 14.19 10.67
N VAL A 215 -15.13 15.45 10.91
CA VAL A 215 -14.92 16.13 12.19
C VAL A 215 -16.27 16.50 12.81
N PRO A 216 -16.52 16.28 14.11
CA PRO A 216 -17.81 16.56 14.72
C PRO A 216 -18.18 18.05 14.63
N ASN A 217 -19.41 18.34 14.20
CA ASN A 217 -19.95 19.69 14.20
C ASN A 217 -20.40 20.05 15.63
N VAL A 218 -19.49 20.65 16.40
CA VAL A 218 -19.71 20.99 17.82
C VAL A 218 -20.98 21.83 18.01
N LYS A 219 -21.27 22.77 17.10
CA LYS A 219 -22.46 23.62 17.17
C LYS A 219 -23.75 22.81 17.06
N ALA A 220 -23.81 21.88 16.11
CA ALA A 220 -25.00 21.07 15.90
C ALA A 220 -25.23 20.02 17.01
N TRP A 221 -24.16 19.46 17.57
CA TRP A 221 -24.24 18.62 18.77
C TRP A 221 -24.81 19.39 19.97
N ILE A 222 -24.36 20.64 20.19
CA ILE A 222 -24.91 21.49 21.25
C ILE A 222 -26.40 21.76 21.03
N ILE A 223 -26.79 22.18 19.82
CA ILE A 223 -28.20 22.48 19.47
C ILE A 223 -29.09 21.26 19.75
N THR A 224 -28.60 20.08 19.44
CA THR A 224 -29.32 18.82 19.65
C THR A 224 -29.52 18.49 21.10
N VAL A 225 -28.46 18.59 21.90
CA VAL A 225 -28.56 18.33 23.33
C VAL A 225 -29.57 19.29 23.94
N VAL A 226 -29.56 20.57 23.53
CA VAL A 226 -30.56 21.55 23.97
C VAL A 226 -31.97 21.17 23.50
N ALA A 227 -32.16 20.80 22.23
CA ALA A 227 -33.45 20.40 21.69
C ALA A 227 -34.01 19.16 22.40
N PHE A 228 -33.17 18.16 22.65
CA PHE A 228 -33.53 16.95 23.39
C PHE A 228 -33.96 17.27 24.82
N VAL A 229 -33.25 18.17 25.51
CA VAL A 229 -33.62 18.63 26.87
C VAL A 229 -34.96 19.36 26.85
N VAL A 230 -35.18 20.24 25.87
CA VAL A 230 -36.45 21.00 25.73
C VAL A 230 -37.62 20.07 25.44
N VAL A 231 -37.48 19.12 24.52
CA VAL A 231 -38.51 18.11 24.20
C VAL A 231 -38.77 17.21 25.40
N SER A 232 -37.72 16.79 26.12
CA SER A 232 -37.85 15.99 27.34
C SER A 232 -38.61 16.74 28.43
N LEU A 233 -38.31 18.03 28.63
CA LEU A 233 -39.01 18.89 29.57
C LEU A 233 -40.47 19.12 29.15
N ALA A 234 -40.73 19.42 27.88
CA ALA A 234 -42.08 19.59 27.36
C ALA A 234 -42.91 18.30 27.53
N SER A 235 -42.32 17.14 27.21
CA SER A 235 -42.93 15.82 27.43
C SER A 235 -43.20 15.56 28.91
N PHE A 236 -42.27 15.93 29.79
CA PHE A 236 -42.45 15.84 31.23
C PHE A 236 -43.57 16.76 31.73
N PHE A 237 -43.69 17.99 31.23
CA PHE A 237 -44.76 18.92 31.59
C PHE A 237 -46.13 18.47 31.07
N ILE A 238 -46.19 17.94 29.84
CA ILE A 238 -47.40 17.34 29.28
C ILE A 238 -47.81 16.13 30.13
N TRP A 239 -46.87 15.25 30.47
CA TRP A 239 -47.09 14.10 31.34
C TRP A 239 -47.52 14.50 32.76
N ARG A 240 -46.91 15.55 33.34
CA ARG A 240 -47.26 16.07 34.66
C ARG A 240 -48.67 16.68 34.67
N LYS A 241 -49.00 17.51 33.68
CA LYS A 241 -50.34 18.10 33.50
C LYS A 241 -51.39 17.02 33.25
N TYR A 242 -51.02 15.97 32.52
CA TYR A 242 -51.83 14.77 32.32
C TYR A 242 -52.08 14.02 33.65
N ARG A 243 -51.06 13.85 34.49
CA ARG A 243 -51.15 13.19 35.80
C ARG A 243 -52.00 14.00 36.80
N GLN A 244 -51.96 15.32 36.74
CA GLN A 244 -52.84 16.20 37.53
C GLN A 244 -54.30 16.11 37.09
N ASN A 245 -54.56 15.83 35.81
CA ASN A 245 -55.90 15.60 35.28
C ASN A 245 -56.40 14.14 35.42
N ALA A 246 -55.59 13.24 35.98
CA ALA A 246 -55.90 11.82 36.18
C ALA A 246 -56.85 11.56 37.38
N GLY A 247 -57.75 12.51 37.66
CA GLY A 247 -58.81 12.42 38.67
C GLY A 247 -60.23 12.55 38.11
N ASP A 248 -60.40 12.82 36.81
CA ASP A 248 -61.72 12.91 36.16
C ASP A 248 -61.89 11.80 35.09
N PRO A 249 -62.67 10.74 35.38
CA PRO A 249 -62.83 9.58 34.49
C PRO A 249 -63.49 9.89 33.14
N ASN A 250 -64.11 11.08 32.96
CA ASN A 250 -64.93 11.39 31.79
C ASN A 250 -64.19 12.10 30.63
N LYS A 251 -62.91 12.47 30.77
CA LYS A 251 -62.21 13.29 29.75
C LYS A 251 -60.96 12.69 29.10
N THR A 252 -60.41 11.59 29.60
CA THR A 252 -59.24 10.96 28.97
C THR A 252 -59.63 9.75 28.13
N SER A 253 -59.92 9.99 26.85
CA SER A 253 -60.17 8.95 25.87
C SER A 253 -58.92 8.07 25.68
N ILE A 254 -59.09 6.76 25.83
CA ILE A 254 -58.08 5.72 25.57
C ILE A 254 -57.34 5.93 24.23
N ARG A 255 -57.99 6.58 23.25
CA ARG A 255 -57.45 6.90 21.93
C ARG A 255 -56.24 7.85 21.98
N SER A 256 -56.17 8.79 22.92
CA SER A 256 -55.03 9.72 23.01
C SER A 256 -53.80 9.08 23.65
N ARG A 257 -54.00 8.09 24.53
CA ARG A 257 -52.90 7.27 25.10
C ARG A 257 -52.25 6.40 24.02
N LEU A 258 -53.07 5.78 23.18
CA LEU A 258 -52.60 4.97 22.06
C LEU A 258 -51.83 5.81 21.03
N LEU A 259 -52.30 7.03 20.74
CA LEU A 259 -51.66 7.90 19.74
C LEU A 259 -50.25 8.36 20.17
N GLY A 260 -50.05 8.73 21.44
CA GLY A 260 -48.74 9.14 21.95
C GLY A 260 -47.72 8.00 21.95
N VAL A 261 -48.14 6.79 22.34
CA VAL A 261 -47.29 5.59 22.28
C VAL A 261 -46.99 5.22 20.83
N LEU A 262 -47.97 5.33 19.92
CA LEU A 262 -47.80 5.02 18.51
C LEU A 262 -46.74 5.91 17.84
N ILE A 263 -46.73 7.21 18.14
CA ILE A 263 -45.76 8.16 17.58
C ILE A 263 -44.33 7.85 18.04
N VAL A 264 -44.15 7.53 19.32
CA VAL A 264 -42.83 7.17 19.87
C VAL A 264 -42.34 5.85 19.29
N VAL A 265 -43.22 4.86 19.15
CA VAL A 265 -42.90 3.56 18.53
C VAL A 265 -42.58 3.72 17.04
N LEU A 266 -43.29 4.57 16.30
CA LEU A 266 -43.01 4.89 14.89
C LEU A 266 -41.64 5.56 14.70
N ALA A 267 -41.30 6.53 15.55
CA ALA A 267 -40.00 7.18 15.50
C ALA A 267 -38.84 6.21 15.81
N LEU A 268 -38.99 5.37 16.83
CA LEU A 268 -38.01 4.32 17.18
C LEU A 268 -37.89 3.25 16.09
N SER A 269 -38.99 2.84 15.47
CA SER A 269 -38.97 1.83 14.41
C SER A 269 -38.33 2.32 13.12
N ILE A 270 -38.50 3.60 12.76
CA ILE A 270 -37.78 4.20 11.61
C ILE A 270 -36.27 4.22 11.89
N ILE A 271 -35.84 4.65 13.08
CA ILE A 271 -34.43 4.64 13.49
C ILE A 271 -33.86 3.20 13.50
N ILE A 272 -34.62 2.23 14.02
CA ILE A 272 -34.20 0.83 14.02
C ILE A 272 -34.10 0.29 12.59
N VAL A 273 -35.05 0.60 11.70
CA VAL A 273 -35.05 0.12 10.31
C VAL A 273 -33.87 0.71 9.53
N THR A 274 -33.58 2.00 9.68
CA THR A 274 -32.43 2.64 9.00
C THR A 274 -31.10 2.08 9.50
N VAL A 275 -30.96 1.80 10.81
CA VAL A 275 -29.75 1.18 11.38
C VAL A 275 -29.64 -0.31 10.99
N ARG A 276 -30.77 -1.01 10.83
CA ARG A 276 -30.80 -2.45 10.47
C ARG A 276 -30.43 -2.70 9.03
N GLU A 277 -30.78 -1.78 8.12
CA GLU A 277 -30.47 -1.89 6.68
C GLU A 277 -28.95 -1.80 6.45
N GLU A 278 -28.26 -0.95 7.20
CA GLU A 278 -26.80 -0.83 7.24
C GLU A 278 -26.13 -2.10 7.83
N LEU A 279 -26.68 -2.67 8.91
CA LEU A 279 -26.17 -3.90 9.57
C LEU A 279 -26.43 -5.20 8.80
N THR A 280 -27.50 -5.29 7.99
CA THR A 280 -27.85 -6.53 7.27
C THR A 280 -26.96 -6.82 6.06
N THR A 281 -26.33 -5.79 5.52
CA THR A 281 -25.42 -5.89 4.37
C THR A 281 -24.09 -6.51 4.80
N GLU A 282 -23.59 -6.15 5.99
CA GLU A 282 -22.43 -6.81 6.62
C GLU A 282 -22.74 -8.25 7.04
N ARG A 283 -23.95 -8.52 7.56
CA ARG A 283 -24.32 -9.85 8.05
C ARG A 283 -24.52 -10.89 6.94
N LYS A 284 -24.89 -10.46 5.73
CA LYS A 284 -24.90 -11.32 4.53
C LYS A 284 -23.49 -11.58 4.00
N ALA A 285 -22.57 -10.61 4.09
CA ALA A 285 -21.16 -10.82 3.79
C ALA A 285 -20.50 -11.78 4.81
N GLU A 286 -20.86 -11.69 6.08
CA GLU A 286 -20.43 -12.61 7.15
C GLU A 286 -20.96 -14.04 6.93
N ALA A 287 -22.23 -14.21 6.52
CA ALA A 287 -22.83 -15.53 6.26
C ALA A 287 -22.28 -16.20 4.99
N VAL A 288 -21.86 -15.42 3.99
CA VAL A 288 -21.14 -15.90 2.80
C VAL A 288 -19.67 -16.22 3.13
N ARG A 289 -19.01 -15.43 3.99
CA ARG A 289 -17.67 -15.74 4.54
C ARG A 289 -17.66 -16.99 5.41
N GLN A 290 -18.70 -17.23 6.21
CA GLN A 290 -18.84 -18.45 7.04
C GLN A 290 -19.19 -19.70 6.21
N ALA A 291 -19.86 -19.53 5.06
CA ALA A 291 -20.15 -20.65 4.15
C ALA A 291 -18.96 -21.08 3.28
N ALA A 292 -17.89 -20.28 3.21
CA ALA A 292 -16.65 -20.57 2.45
C ALA A 292 -15.47 -21.06 3.33
N GLN A 293 -15.71 -21.29 4.63
CA GLN A 293 -14.75 -21.90 5.55
C GLN A 293 -14.63 -23.41 5.31
N THR A 294 -13.70 -23.80 4.45
CA THR A 294 -12.96 -25.04 4.70
C THR A 294 -11.96 -24.76 5.83
N ASP A 295 -11.84 -25.65 6.82
CA ASP A 295 -10.78 -25.59 7.86
C ASP A 295 -9.35 -25.78 7.29
N GLU A 296 -9.26 -25.88 5.97
CA GLU A 296 -8.06 -26.17 5.22
C GLU A 296 -7.11 -24.96 5.20
N PHE A 297 -5.84 -25.26 5.39
CA PHE A 297 -4.76 -24.28 5.37
C PHE A 297 -4.23 -24.12 3.95
N ILE A 298 -4.45 -22.94 3.35
CA ILE A 298 -4.07 -22.66 1.97
C ILE A 298 -3.25 -21.35 1.93
N PRO A 299 -1.91 -21.41 1.99
CA PRO A 299 -1.07 -20.23 1.88
C PRO A 299 -1.06 -19.66 0.45
N THR A 300 -0.87 -18.35 0.34
CA THR A 300 -0.61 -17.65 -0.93
C THR A 300 0.79 -17.08 -0.90
N PHE A 301 1.70 -17.58 -1.74
CA PHE A 301 3.07 -17.05 -1.82
C PHE A 301 3.15 -15.97 -2.91
N ALA A 302 3.74 -14.83 -2.56
CA ALA A 302 3.78 -13.64 -3.39
C ALA A 302 5.22 -13.26 -3.75
N VAL A 303 5.54 -13.25 -5.06
CA VAL A 303 6.91 -13.14 -5.58
C VAL A 303 7.11 -11.86 -6.40
N HIS A 304 7.92 -10.94 -5.88
CA HIS A 304 8.14 -9.65 -6.52
C HIS A 304 8.95 -9.74 -7.83
N GLY A 305 8.88 -8.69 -8.64
CA GLY A 305 9.63 -8.56 -9.89
C GLY A 305 11.10 -8.18 -9.70
N LEU A 306 11.79 -7.95 -10.82
CA LEU A 306 13.13 -7.37 -10.85
C LEU A 306 13.14 -6.03 -10.08
N LEU A 307 14.12 -5.84 -9.18
CA LEU A 307 14.23 -4.67 -8.29
C LEU A 307 13.02 -4.49 -7.35
N GLY A 308 12.19 -5.53 -7.22
CA GLY A 308 11.11 -5.57 -6.25
C GLY A 308 11.63 -5.74 -4.83
N THR A 309 10.75 -5.48 -3.87
CA THR A 309 10.96 -5.64 -2.43
C THR A 309 9.73 -6.29 -1.81
N ASP A 310 9.77 -6.55 -0.51
CA ASP A 310 8.62 -6.99 0.28
C ASP A 310 7.35 -6.12 0.08
N ARG A 311 7.52 -4.85 -0.29
CA ARG A 311 6.43 -3.89 -0.53
C ARG A 311 5.61 -4.13 -1.79
N THR A 312 6.10 -4.97 -2.70
CA THR A 312 5.45 -5.21 -4.01
C THR A 312 4.02 -5.70 -3.84
N PHE A 313 3.81 -6.65 -2.92
CA PHE A 313 2.49 -7.22 -2.63
C PHE A 313 1.90 -6.76 -1.30
N LEU A 314 2.48 -5.74 -0.66
CA LEU A 314 1.93 -5.18 0.59
C LEU A 314 0.50 -4.66 0.38
N ARG A 315 0.26 -3.89 -0.69
CA ARG A 315 -1.09 -3.39 -1.01
C ARG A 315 -2.08 -4.53 -1.29
N PHE A 316 -1.63 -5.59 -1.97
CA PHE A 316 -2.45 -6.77 -2.19
C PHE A 316 -2.84 -7.43 -0.86
N SER A 317 -1.87 -7.64 0.02
CA SER A 317 -2.09 -8.22 1.35
C SER A 317 -3.09 -7.41 2.17
N GLN A 318 -2.89 -6.09 2.25
CA GLN A 318 -3.80 -5.16 2.92
C GLN A 318 -5.21 -5.17 2.31
N PHE A 319 -5.31 -5.18 0.98
CA PHE A 319 -6.60 -5.21 0.30
C PHE A 319 -7.37 -6.52 0.59
N MET A 320 -6.68 -7.67 0.59
CA MET A 320 -7.30 -8.95 0.94
C MET A 320 -7.73 -9.01 2.40
N GLU A 321 -6.93 -8.43 3.30
CA GLU A 321 -7.25 -8.35 4.72
C GLU A 321 -8.44 -7.45 5.01
N GLN A 322 -8.50 -6.27 4.39
CA GLN A 322 -9.68 -5.37 4.48
C GLN A 322 -10.94 -6.07 3.97
N ARG A 323 -10.82 -6.89 2.92
CA ARG A 323 -11.90 -7.72 2.37
C ARG A 323 -12.10 -9.04 3.11
N GLY A 324 -11.35 -9.31 4.19
CA GLY A 324 -11.45 -10.52 5.01
C GLY A 324 -11.34 -11.82 4.20
N LEU A 325 -10.60 -11.79 3.09
CA LEU A 325 -10.37 -12.93 2.20
C LEU A 325 -9.12 -13.71 2.59
N ALA A 326 -8.08 -13.00 3.04
CA ALA A 326 -6.80 -13.54 3.49
C ALA A 326 -6.15 -12.58 4.51
N LYS A 327 -5.02 -12.97 5.11
CA LYS A 327 -4.28 -12.16 6.10
C LYS A 327 -2.83 -11.97 5.69
N ASP A 328 -2.19 -10.86 6.06
CA ASP A 328 -0.73 -10.73 5.96
C ASP A 328 -0.08 -11.72 6.94
N GLY A 329 0.34 -12.86 6.41
CA GLY A 329 0.67 -14.04 7.22
C GLY A 329 2.13 -14.11 7.60
N ALA A 330 3.03 -13.79 6.66
CA ALA A 330 4.46 -13.79 6.90
C ALA A 330 5.24 -12.97 5.86
N LEU A 331 6.47 -12.58 6.25
CA LEU A 331 7.50 -12.09 5.35
C LEU A 331 8.69 -13.06 5.41
N CYS A 332 9.01 -13.70 4.28
CA CYS A 332 10.19 -14.56 4.14
C CYS A 332 11.27 -13.85 3.33
N THR A 333 12.41 -13.60 3.96
CA THR A 333 13.58 -12.98 3.34
C THR A 333 14.58 -14.05 2.96
N VAL A 334 15.01 -14.07 1.70
CA VAL A 334 16.00 -15.03 1.19
C VAL A 334 17.31 -14.32 0.89
N SER A 335 18.39 -14.77 1.53
CA SER A 335 19.73 -14.24 1.32
C SER A 335 20.34 -14.70 0.00
N THR A 336 21.42 -14.05 -0.41
CA THR A 336 22.20 -14.47 -1.59
C THR A 336 22.79 -15.88 -1.47
N GLU A 337 22.93 -16.40 -0.26
CA GLU A 337 23.40 -17.76 0.05
C GLU A 337 22.26 -18.79 0.12
N SER A 338 21.01 -18.37 -0.18
CA SER A 338 19.78 -19.18 -0.08
C SER A 338 19.36 -19.51 1.35
N GLU A 339 19.87 -18.78 2.35
CA GLU A 339 19.32 -18.85 3.71
C GLU A 339 18.00 -18.10 3.74
N VAL A 340 17.01 -18.65 4.44
CA VAL A 340 15.66 -18.08 4.53
C VAL A 340 15.35 -17.76 5.98
N ASP A 341 14.87 -16.55 6.24
CA ASP A 341 14.29 -16.12 7.52
C ASP A 341 12.83 -15.72 7.31
N CYS A 342 11.90 -16.40 7.97
CA CYS A 342 10.47 -16.13 7.85
C CYS A 342 9.91 -15.51 9.15
N VAL A 343 9.51 -14.25 9.07
CA VAL A 343 8.80 -13.58 10.16
C VAL A 343 7.30 -13.84 10.01
N ILE A 344 6.74 -14.71 10.85
CA ILE A 344 5.31 -15.03 10.87
C ILE A 344 4.55 -13.95 11.66
N ASN A 345 3.67 -13.24 10.96
CA ASN A 345 2.87 -12.14 11.50
C ASN A 345 1.55 -12.62 12.13
N ASP A 346 0.95 -13.70 11.61
CA ASP A 346 -0.33 -14.23 12.10
C ASP A 346 -0.36 -15.77 12.10
N TYR A 347 -0.42 -16.34 13.31
CA TYR A 347 -0.53 -17.78 13.50
C TYR A 347 -1.95 -18.34 13.40
N SER A 348 -2.97 -17.49 13.37
CA SER A 348 -4.38 -17.89 13.42
C SER A 348 -5.05 -18.04 12.06
N SER A 349 -4.49 -17.42 11.01
CA SER A 349 -5.09 -17.45 9.67
C SER A 349 -4.91 -18.80 8.97
N ASN A 350 -6.00 -19.29 8.37
CA ASN A 350 -5.99 -20.44 7.45
C ASN A 350 -5.69 -20.04 5.98
N ARG A 351 -5.64 -18.74 5.69
CA ARG A 351 -5.32 -18.18 4.37
C ARG A 351 -4.26 -17.09 4.51
N PRO A 352 -3.03 -17.43 4.90
CA PRO A 352 -1.95 -16.47 5.02
C PRO A 352 -1.42 -16.08 3.62
N ILE A 353 -1.13 -14.80 3.44
CA ILE A 353 -0.31 -14.30 2.34
C ILE A 353 1.13 -14.25 2.86
N VAL A 354 2.02 -14.96 2.19
CA VAL A 354 3.45 -15.03 2.49
C VAL A 354 4.18 -14.22 1.43
N ARG A 355 4.70 -13.06 1.83
CA ARG A 355 5.49 -12.20 0.93
C ARG A 355 6.93 -12.68 0.93
N ILE A 356 7.50 -12.85 -0.26
CA ILE A 356 8.88 -13.30 -0.44
C ILE A 356 9.72 -12.11 -0.89
N GLU A 357 10.80 -11.86 -0.17
CA GLU A 357 11.81 -10.84 -0.48
C GLU A 357 13.15 -11.52 -0.80
N TYR A 358 13.74 -11.17 -1.93
CA TYR A 358 15.09 -11.58 -2.30
C TYR A 358 16.08 -10.48 -1.98
N GLU A 359 17.12 -10.77 -1.20
CA GLU A 359 18.22 -9.84 -0.94
C GLU A 359 18.88 -9.38 -2.25
N ASP A 360 19.02 -10.30 -3.21
CA ASP A 360 19.39 -9.99 -4.60
C ASP A 360 18.17 -10.11 -5.52
N ALA A 361 17.40 -9.03 -5.58
CA ALA A 361 16.26 -8.88 -6.49
C ALA A 361 16.64 -8.84 -7.99
N GLU A 362 17.93 -8.93 -8.32
CA GLU A 362 18.48 -8.96 -9.68
C GLU A 362 19.05 -10.32 -10.08
N ALA A 363 18.90 -11.33 -9.22
CA ALA A 363 19.39 -12.69 -9.42
C ALA A 363 18.76 -13.40 -10.61
N SER A 364 19.45 -14.42 -11.12
CA SER A 364 18.99 -15.23 -12.26
C SER A 364 17.62 -15.87 -12.00
N LEU A 365 16.89 -16.19 -13.07
CA LEU A 365 15.61 -16.92 -13.01
C LEU A 365 15.75 -18.22 -12.22
N ASN A 366 16.85 -18.94 -12.45
CA ASN A 366 17.12 -20.20 -11.76
C ASN A 366 17.33 -20.00 -10.25
N ASN A 367 18.02 -18.94 -9.83
CA ASN A 367 18.19 -18.64 -8.41
C ASN A 367 16.86 -18.24 -7.78
N GLN A 368 16.08 -17.36 -8.41
CA GLN A 368 14.77 -16.95 -7.88
C GLN A 368 13.83 -18.15 -7.73
N THR A 369 13.82 -19.08 -8.70
CA THR A 369 13.04 -20.34 -8.58
C THR A 369 13.50 -21.22 -7.41
N LYS A 370 14.82 -21.35 -7.20
CA LYS A 370 15.36 -22.10 -6.05
C LYS A 370 15.03 -21.45 -4.72
N TRP A 371 15.13 -20.13 -4.66
CA TRP A 371 14.82 -19.34 -3.47
C TRP A 371 13.34 -19.35 -3.15
N LEU A 372 12.47 -19.36 -4.14
CA LEU A 372 11.04 -19.60 -3.95
C LEU A 372 10.79 -20.98 -3.31
N ASN A 373 11.44 -22.03 -3.81
CA ASN A 373 11.33 -23.37 -3.22
C ASN A 373 11.79 -23.41 -1.76
N ALA A 374 12.97 -22.85 -1.48
CA ALA A 374 13.50 -22.76 -0.12
C ALA A 374 12.57 -21.96 0.80
N ALA A 375 12.00 -20.86 0.33
CA ALA A 375 11.08 -20.05 1.12
C ALA A 375 9.78 -20.80 1.48
N ILE A 376 9.25 -21.58 0.54
CA ILE A 376 8.06 -22.40 0.76
C ILE A 376 8.35 -23.51 1.77
N GLU A 377 9.46 -24.23 1.63
CA GLU A 377 9.89 -25.30 2.54
C GLU A 377 10.16 -24.77 3.96
N THR A 378 10.90 -23.66 4.08
CA THR A 378 11.17 -23.02 5.37
C THR A 378 9.90 -22.53 6.04
N TYR A 379 9.00 -21.88 5.28
CA TYR A 379 7.73 -21.43 5.84
C TYR A 379 6.87 -22.60 6.33
N GLU A 380 6.78 -23.70 5.59
CA GLU A 380 6.05 -24.90 6.03
C GLU A 380 6.62 -25.45 7.34
N ALA A 381 7.96 -25.55 7.44
CA ALA A 381 8.65 -26.03 8.62
C ALA A 381 8.43 -25.13 9.84
N GLU A 382 8.59 -23.81 9.70
CA GLU A 382 8.42 -22.85 10.79
C GLU A 382 6.95 -22.72 11.23
N ARG A 383 6.02 -22.83 10.29
CA ARG A 383 4.60 -22.82 10.58
C ARG A 383 4.16 -24.07 11.33
N ASN A 384 4.95 -25.15 11.24
CA ASN A 384 4.64 -26.48 11.76
C ASN A 384 3.23 -26.94 11.35
N LYS A 385 2.88 -26.67 10.09
CA LYS A 385 1.57 -26.95 9.50
C LYS A 385 1.74 -27.20 8.00
N SER A 386 1.49 -28.44 7.58
CA SER A 386 1.52 -28.80 6.16
C SER A 386 0.31 -28.25 5.43
N PHE A 387 0.46 -28.10 4.11
CA PHE A 387 -0.62 -27.74 3.21
C PHE A 387 -0.56 -28.64 1.97
N GLU A 388 -1.72 -29.13 1.55
CA GLU A 388 -1.86 -29.92 0.31
C GLU A 388 -2.19 -29.03 -0.89
N ARG A 389 -2.51 -27.76 -0.63
CA ARG A 389 -2.83 -26.75 -1.63
C ARG A 389 -2.22 -25.41 -1.27
N MET A 390 -1.72 -24.70 -2.27
CA MET A 390 -1.26 -23.32 -2.17
C MET A 390 -1.59 -22.53 -3.43
N TYR A 391 -1.56 -21.21 -3.28
CA TYR A 391 -1.68 -20.26 -4.37
C TYR A 391 -0.35 -19.55 -4.60
N LEU A 392 -0.07 -19.21 -5.85
CA LEU A 392 1.10 -18.41 -6.22
C LEU A 392 0.64 -17.13 -6.91
N ILE A 393 1.25 -16.01 -6.54
CA ILE A 393 1.13 -14.76 -7.30
C ILE A 393 2.52 -14.22 -7.60
N GLY A 394 2.70 -13.67 -8.80
CA GLY A 394 3.99 -13.13 -9.20
C GLY A 394 3.87 -11.94 -10.14
N HIS A 395 4.72 -10.94 -9.93
CA HIS A 395 4.80 -9.75 -10.77
C HIS A 395 6.07 -9.78 -11.61
N SER A 396 5.97 -9.44 -12.90
CA SER A 396 7.14 -9.33 -13.78
C SER A 396 8.01 -10.60 -13.74
N MET A 397 9.31 -10.46 -13.51
CA MET A 397 10.26 -11.56 -13.30
C MET A 397 9.78 -12.59 -12.26
N GLY A 398 9.15 -12.14 -11.17
CA GLY A 398 8.66 -13.03 -10.11
C GLY A 398 7.55 -13.97 -10.59
N GLY A 399 6.72 -13.54 -11.54
CA GLY A 399 5.74 -14.43 -12.17
C GLY A 399 6.39 -15.45 -13.10
N VAL A 400 7.48 -15.10 -13.80
CA VAL A 400 8.27 -16.06 -14.57
C VAL A 400 8.96 -17.07 -13.65
N ALA A 401 9.50 -16.62 -12.51
CA ALA A 401 10.12 -17.49 -11.50
C ALA A 401 9.10 -18.44 -10.86
N ALA A 402 7.89 -17.97 -10.56
CA ALA A 402 6.79 -18.78 -10.05
C ALA A 402 6.27 -19.79 -11.08
N ALA A 403 6.13 -19.39 -12.34
CA ALA A 403 5.79 -20.31 -13.43
C ALA A 403 6.87 -21.39 -13.63
N ASN A 404 8.14 -20.99 -13.59
CA ASN A 404 9.26 -21.93 -13.66
C ASN A 404 9.27 -22.86 -12.43
N TYR A 405 8.93 -22.37 -11.24
CA TYR A 405 8.74 -23.23 -10.06
C TYR A 405 7.66 -24.29 -10.31
N ILE A 406 6.47 -23.91 -10.78
CA ILE A 406 5.36 -24.83 -11.09
C ILE A 406 5.81 -25.96 -12.03
N LEU A 407 6.59 -25.63 -13.06
CA LEU A 407 7.09 -26.59 -14.06
C LEU A 407 8.18 -27.55 -13.55
N ASN A 408 8.73 -27.30 -12.36
CA ASN A 408 9.80 -28.12 -11.78
C ASN A 408 9.36 -28.86 -10.50
N GLN A 409 8.06 -28.90 -10.18
CA GLN A 409 7.53 -29.67 -9.06
C GLN A 409 7.06 -31.05 -9.49
N ASP A 410 7.37 -32.06 -8.67
CA ASP A 410 6.92 -33.44 -8.86
C ASP A 410 5.49 -33.68 -8.32
N GLU A 411 5.06 -32.89 -7.33
CA GLU A 411 3.72 -32.92 -6.74
C GLU A 411 3.03 -31.55 -6.89
N TYR A 412 1.82 -31.54 -7.46
CA TYR A 412 1.09 -30.29 -7.74
C TYR A 412 0.30 -29.80 -6.52
N LEU A 413 1.02 -29.19 -5.57
CA LEU A 413 0.40 -28.42 -4.48
C LEU A 413 -0.22 -27.10 -4.99
N ILE A 414 0.11 -26.66 -6.20
CA ILE A 414 -0.36 -25.39 -6.75
C ILE A 414 -1.76 -25.57 -7.34
N ASP A 415 -2.75 -24.92 -6.74
CA ASP A 415 -4.13 -24.93 -7.24
C ASP A 415 -4.37 -23.72 -8.17
N LYS A 416 -3.92 -22.53 -7.75
CA LYS A 416 -4.14 -21.28 -8.48
C LYS A 416 -2.86 -20.46 -8.63
N PHE A 417 -2.68 -19.89 -9.81
CA PHE A 417 -1.56 -19.02 -10.15
C PHE A 417 -2.07 -17.68 -10.74
N VAL A 418 -1.54 -16.56 -10.25
CA VAL A 418 -1.81 -15.23 -10.82
C VAL A 418 -0.52 -14.57 -11.26
N SER A 419 -0.49 -14.11 -12.51
CA SER A 419 0.64 -13.39 -13.07
C SER A 419 0.27 -11.93 -13.36
N PHE A 420 1.13 -10.99 -12.95
CA PHE A 420 0.99 -9.58 -13.25
C PHE A 420 2.07 -9.15 -14.22
N ASP A 421 1.70 -8.97 -15.49
CA ASP A 421 2.56 -8.48 -16.57
C ASP A 421 3.91 -9.19 -16.61
N SER A 422 3.87 -10.52 -16.50
CA SER A 422 5.07 -11.37 -16.38
C SER A 422 5.59 -11.73 -17.77
N PRO A 423 6.83 -11.39 -18.16
CA PRO A 423 7.29 -11.52 -19.55
C PRO A 423 7.68 -12.97 -19.90
N PHE A 424 6.71 -13.87 -20.06
CA PHE A 424 6.97 -15.28 -20.39
C PHE A 424 7.61 -15.47 -21.77
N ALA A 425 7.36 -14.57 -22.73
CA ALA A 425 8.07 -14.52 -24.01
C ALA A 425 9.34 -13.65 -24.00
N GLY A 426 9.69 -13.07 -22.83
CA GLY A 426 10.77 -12.10 -22.66
C GLY A 426 10.30 -10.66 -22.87
N THR A 427 11.21 -9.71 -22.67
CA THR A 427 10.88 -8.27 -22.70
C THR A 427 11.87 -7.44 -23.51
N ARG A 428 11.37 -6.34 -24.07
CA ARG A 428 12.19 -5.32 -24.74
C ARG A 428 13.11 -4.59 -23.76
N LEU A 429 12.77 -4.59 -22.46
CA LEU A 429 13.61 -4.09 -21.37
C LEU A 429 14.92 -4.87 -21.27
N ALA A 430 14.90 -6.18 -21.48
CA ALA A 430 16.10 -7.00 -21.52
C ALA A 430 16.99 -6.63 -22.71
N ASN A 431 16.39 -6.42 -23.89
CA ASN A 431 17.13 -6.01 -25.08
C ASN A 431 17.71 -4.59 -24.95
N PHE A 432 16.99 -3.67 -24.28
CA PHE A 432 17.48 -2.34 -23.95
C PHE A 432 18.59 -2.38 -22.88
N GLY A 433 18.42 -3.17 -21.81
CA GLY A 433 19.44 -3.38 -20.78
C GLY A 433 20.73 -3.95 -21.36
N LEU A 434 20.63 -4.95 -22.24
CA LEU A 434 21.79 -5.56 -22.91
C LEU A 434 22.48 -4.61 -23.89
N SER A 435 21.73 -3.79 -24.63
CA SER A 435 22.32 -2.80 -25.55
C SER A 435 22.94 -1.58 -24.82
N ALA A 436 22.41 -1.20 -23.66
CA ALA A 436 22.96 -0.16 -22.79
C ALA A 436 24.28 -0.57 -22.08
N SER A 437 24.55 -1.87 -21.94
CA SER A 437 25.81 -2.39 -21.35
C SER A 437 27.07 -1.93 -22.12
N ASN A 438 26.95 -1.80 -23.45
CA ASN A 438 28.02 -1.31 -24.33
C ASN A 438 28.39 0.16 -24.12
N PHE A 439 27.57 0.91 -23.37
CA PHE A 439 27.78 2.32 -23.03
C PHE A 439 28.23 2.50 -21.56
N GLY A 440 28.64 1.43 -20.87
CA GLY A 440 29.18 1.49 -19.51
C GLY A 440 28.12 1.61 -18.40
N VAL A 441 26.85 1.37 -18.72
CA VAL A 441 25.77 1.26 -17.73
C VAL A 441 25.82 -0.16 -17.16
N ASN A 442 25.91 -0.30 -15.83
CA ASN A 442 25.84 -1.62 -15.20
C ASN A 442 24.43 -2.21 -15.35
N THR A 443 24.23 -2.97 -16.42
CA THR A 443 23.03 -3.75 -16.73
C THR A 443 23.32 -5.25 -16.70
N GLY A 444 24.42 -5.65 -16.04
CA GLY A 444 24.89 -7.03 -15.92
C GLY A 444 24.06 -7.91 -14.98
N SER A 445 22.88 -7.45 -14.56
CA SER A 445 21.92 -8.24 -13.79
C SER A 445 21.62 -9.56 -14.50
N ALA A 446 21.68 -10.65 -13.75
CA ALA A 446 21.36 -11.97 -14.27
C ALA A 446 19.88 -12.06 -14.67
N ALA A 447 18.97 -11.43 -13.92
CA ALA A 447 17.56 -11.31 -14.28
C ALA A 447 17.34 -10.59 -15.62
N ILE A 448 18.00 -9.45 -15.87
CA ILE A 448 17.88 -8.72 -17.14
C ILE A 448 18.36 -9.58 -18.31
N ARG A 449 19.46 -10.31 -18.14
CA ARG A 449 19.97 -11.25 -19.14
C ARG A 449 18.97 -12.37 -19.42
N ASP A 450 18.44 -12.98 -18.36
CA ASP A 450 17.50 -14.10 -18.46
C ASP A 450 16.19 -13.67 -19.10
N LEU A 451 15.72 -12.44 -18.90
CA LEU A 451 14.50 -11.93 -19.51
C LEU A 451 14.61 -11.60 -21.02
N SER A 452 15.79 -11.77 -21.61
CA SER A 452 15.94 -11.64 -23.06
C SER A 452 15.25 -12.79 -23.78
N PRO A 453 14.47 -12.54 -24.85
CA PRO A 453 13.82 -13.59 -25.65
C PRO A 453 14.75 -14.70 -26.17
N THR A 454 16.05 -14.41 -26.24
CA THR A 454 17.09 -15.33 -26.74
C THR A 454 18.02 -15.86 -25.65
N SER A 455 17.70 -15.63 -24.38
CA SER A 455 18.53 -16.10 -23.27
C SER A 455 18.40 -17.62 -23.09
N ASP A 456 19.47 -18.29 -22.68
CA ASP A 456 19.43 -19.72 -22.37
C ASP A 456 18.40 -20.03 -21.27
N GLY A 457 18.29 -19.15 -20.26
CA GLY A 457 17.37 -19.32 -19.13
C GLY A 457 15.90 -19.28 -19.56
N LEU A 458 15.52 -18.31 -20.39
CA LEU A 458 14.14 -18.17 -20.86
C LEU A 458 13.79 -19.24 -21.90
N VAL A 459 14.71 -19.57 -22.81
CA VAL A 459 14.51 -20.67 -23.76
C VAL A 459 14.34 -22.01 -23.03
N ALA A 460 15.14 -22.27 -21.99
CA ALA A 460 14.97 -23.45 -21.15
C ALA A 460 13.62 -23.47 -20.43
N PHE A 461 13.18 -22.34 -19.87
CA PHE A 461 11.84 -22.20 -19.29
C PHE A 461 10.74 -22.48 -20.32
N GLN A 462 10.79 -21.82 -21.48
CA GLN A 462 9.79 -21.97 -22.54
C GLN A 462 9.70 -23.39 -23.08
N SER A 463 10.84 -24.10 -23.17
CA SER A 463 10.86 -25.50 -23.62
C SER A 463 10.07 -26.45 -22.72
N LYS A 464 9.78 -26.04 -21.48
CA LYS A 464 8.97 -26.80 -20.51
C LYS A 464 7.50 -26.40 -20.50
N LEU A 465 7.08 -25.34 -21.19
CA LEU A 465 5.68 -24.88 -21.16
C LEU A 465 4.69 -25.94 -21.71
N GLU A 466 5.13 -26.79 -22.63
CA GLU A 466 4.36 -27.94 -23.12
C GLU A 466 4.00 -28.96 -22.01
N THR A 467 4.74 -28.95 -20.89
CA THR A 467 4.46 -29.79 -19.72
C THR A 467 3.68 -29.05 -18.64
N TRP A 468 3.03 -27.92 -18.96
CA TRP A 468 2.25 -27.16 -17.99
C TRP A 468 1.18 -28.03 -17.32
N PRO A 469 1.05 -27.99 -15.97
CA PRO A 469 0.09 -28.84 -15.27
C PRO A 469 -1.34 -28.37 -15.54
N ARG A 470 -2.16 -29.24 -16.13
CA ARG A 470 -3.55 -28.91 -16.50
C ARG A 470 -4.46 -28.60 -15.29
N SER A 471 -4.08 -29.06 -14.10
CA SER A 471 -4.81 -28.82 -12.86
C SER A 471 -4.65 -27.39 -12.34
N VAL A 472 -3.57 -26.68 -12.72
CA VAL A 472 -3.30 -25.33 -12.24
C VAL A 472 -4.21 -24.34 -12.97
N GLN A 473 -5.05 -23.64 -12.20
CA GLN A 473 -5.88 -22.54 -12.70
C GLN A 473 -5.04 -21.27 -12.79
N VAL A 474 -5.14 -20.53 -13.89
CA VAL A 474 -4.31 -19.34 -14.14
C VAL A 474 -5.17 -18.10 -14.36
N LEU A 475 -4.78 -16.98 -13.76
CA LEU A 475 -5.22 -15.64 -14.14
C LEU A 475 -4.00 -14.83 -14.55
N SER A 476 -3.94 -14.40 -15.80
CA SER A 476 -2.80 -13.63 -16.32
C SER A 476 -3.21 -12.24 -16.75
N PHE A 477 -2.57 -11.23 -16.16
CA PHE A 477 -2.75 -9.83 -16.52
C PHE A 477 -1.62 -9.35 -17.44
N ALA A 478 -1.96 -8.56 -18.46
CA ALA A 478 -1.03 -7.80 -19.28
C ALA A 478 -1.27 -6.29 -19.13
N GLY A 479 -0.21 -5.53 -18.95
CA GLY A 479 -0.26 -4.06 -18.92
C GLY A 479 -0.21 -3.47 -20.33
N ARG A 480 -0.99 -2.41 -20.59
CA ARG A 480 -0.94 -1.67 -21.85
C ARG A 480 -0.99 -0.15 -21.69
N GLY A 481 -0.90 0.35 -20.46
CA GLY A 481 -0.97 1.78 -20.13
C GLY A 481 0.39 2.40 -19.76
N GLY A 482 0.40 3.73 -19.64
CA GLY A 482 1.57 4.52 -19.22
C GLY A 482 2.60 4.83 -20.32
N GLU A 483 3.61 5.62 -19.97
CA GLU A 483 4.67 6.07 -20.91
C GLU A 483 5.67 4.96 -21.28
N PHE A 484 5.67 3.83 -20.55
CA PHE A 484 6.63 2.74 -20.71
C PHE A 484 5.93 1.39 -20.92
N ASN A 485 5.64 1.07 -22.17
CA ASN A 485 5.15 -0.26 -22.56
C ASN A 485 6.36 -1.20 -22.79
N LEU A 486 6.86 -1.79 -21.69
CA LEU A 486 8.10 -2.56 -21.68
C LEU A 486 7.91 -4.04 -22.05
N ILE A 487 6.70 -4.56 -21.86
CA ILE A 487 6.35 -5.96 -22.08
C ILE A 487 5.17 -5.98 -23.04
N GLU A 488 5.32 -6.74 -24.12
CA GLU A 488 4.23 -6.89 -25.07
C GLU A 488 3.17 -7.81 -24.46
N PRO A 489 1.86 -7.51 -24.59
CA PRO A 489 0.82 -8.37 -24.03
C PRO A 489 0.92 -9.84 -24.46
N SER A 490 1.35 -10.12 -25.69
CA SER A 490 1.62 -11.49 -26.16
C SER A 490 2.70 -12.22 -25.34
N SER A 491 3.66 -11.47 -24.77
CA SER A 491 4.65 -12.03 -23.86
C SER A 491 4.06 -12.36 -22.50
N SER A 492 3.16 -11.51 -21.98
CA SER A 492 2.52 -11.72 -20.68
C SER A 492 1.40 -12.74 -20.70
N LEU A 493 0.76 -12.93 -21.85
CA LEU A 493 -0.36 -13.83 -22.00
C LEU A 493 0.04 -15.19 -22.60
N LEU A 494 1.34 -15.42 -22.87
CA LEU A 494 1.86 -16.63 -23.54
C LEU A 494 1.33 -17.96 -22.96
N LEU A 495 1.02 -18.03 -21.67
CA LEU A 495 0.47 -19.25 -21.06
C LEU A 495 -0.89 -19.68 -21.68
N GLU A 496 -1.61 -18.78 -22.35
CA GLU A 496 -2.85 -19.09 -23.06
C GLU A 496 -2.67 -20.10 -24.21
N ASP A 497 -1.46 -20.22 -24.73
CA ASP A 497 -1.12 -21.20 -25.77
C ASP A 497 -0.91 -22.62 -25.21
N TYR A 498 -0.70 -22.76 -23.89
CA TYR A 498 -0.26 -24.01 -23.25
C TYR A 498 -1.26 -24.61 -22.26
N THR A 499 -2.28 -23.85 -21.84
CA THR A 499 -3.35 -24.36 -20.97
C THR A 499 -4.69 -23.74 -21.31
N ASN A 500 -5.76 -24.54 -21.23
CA ASN A 500 -7.13 -24.05 -21.32
C ASN A 500 -7.68 -23.59 -19.96
N ASN A 501 -6.93 -23.81 -18.88
CA ASN A 501 -7.31 -23.44 -17.53
C ASN A 501 -6.76 -22.06 -17.17
N ILE A 502 -7.04 -21.08 -18.03
CA ILE A 502 -6.51 -19.73 -17.92
C ILE A 502 -7.56 -18.70 -18.29
N THR A 503 -7.59 -17.61 -17.52
CA THR A 503 -8.25 -16.35 -17.88
C THR A 503 -7.18 -15.31 -18.14
N THR A 504 -7.28 -14.60 -19.27
CA THR A 504 -6.35 -13.53 -19.63
C THR A 504 -7.05 -12.17 -19.63
N GLU A 505 -6.40 -11.16 -19.09
CA GLU A 505 -6.92 -9.80 -19.04
C GLU A 505 -5.84 -8.79 -19.45
N THR A 506 -6.19 -7.86 -20.34
CA THR A 506 -5.33 -6.71 -20.66
C THR A 506 -5.89 -5.45 -20.03
N VAL A 507 -5.08 -4.79 -19.21
CA VAL A 507 -5.51 -3.63 -18.40
C VAL A 507 -4.80 -2.34 -18.84
N PRO A 508 -5.44 -1.16 -18.69
CA PRO A 508 -4.90 0.12 -19.17
C PRO A 508 -3.86 0.72 -18.20
N TYR A 509 -3.09 -0.12 -17.52
CA TYR A 509 -2.10 0.27 -16.52
C TYR A 509 -0.70 -0.06 -16.99
N ASP A 510 0.27 0.66 -16.44
CA ASP A 510 1.68 0.39 -16.70
C ASP A 510 2.20 -0.82 -15.93
N HIS A 511 3.33 -1.34 -16.40
CA HIS A 511 4.02 -2.49 -15.84
C HIS A 511 4.27 -2.39 -14.33
N PHE A 512 4.56 -1.20 -13.82
CA PHE A 512 4.98 -1.01 -12.43
C PHE A 512 3.81 -0.86 -11.46
N SER A 513 2.62 -0.51 -11.96
CA SER A 513 1.50 -0.16 -11.10
C SER A 513 0.31 -1.13 -11.16
N LEU A 514 0.20 -1.99 -12.19
CA LEU A 514 -0.99 -2.85 -12.35
C LEU A 514 -1.31 -3.72 -11.13
N HIS A 515 -0.30 -4.27 -10.46
CA HIS A 515 -0.45 -5.14 -9.28
C HIS A 515 -0.95 -4.39 -8.03
N ARG A 516 -1.20 -3.08 -8.14
CA ARG A 516 -1.69 -2.20 -7.09
C ARG A 516 -3.04 -1.57 -7.43
N LYS A 517 -3.64 -1.88 -8.57
CA LYS A 517 -4.88 -1.26 -9.04
C LYS A 517 -6.08 -1.97 -8.46
N THR A 518 -7.06 -1.20 -7.97
CA THR A 518 -8.18 -1.72 -7.18
C THR A 518 -9.01 -2.77 -7.92
N ASP A 519 -9.22 -2.59 -9.22
CA ASP A 519 -9.87 -3.57 -10.09
C ASP A 519 -9.06 -4.86 -10.23
N VAL A 520 -7.76 -4.75 -10.53
CA VAL A 520 -6.84 -5.89 -10.62
C VAL A 520 -6.78 -6.67 -9.29
N LEU A 521 -6.69 -5.95 -8.17
CA LEU A 521 -6.69 -6.54 -6.82
C LEU A 521 -8.00 -7.24 -6.52
N ARG A 522 -9.15 -6.62 -6.83
CA ARG A 522 -10.47 -7.22 -6.67
C ARG A 522 -10.60 -8.51 -7.48
N ASP A 523 -10.22 -8.48 -8.75
CA ASP A 523 -10.40 -9.60 -9.66
C ASP A 523 -9.44 -10.76 -9.30
N THR A 524 -8.23 -10.44 -8.83
CA THR A 524 -7.30 -11.39 -8.21
C THR A 524 -7.89 -12.03 -6.95
N GLY A 525 -8.45 -11.22 -6.04
CA GLY A 525 -9.04 -11.70 -4.80
C GLY A 525 -10.22 -12.62 -5.03
N ARG A 526 -11.09 -12.27 -5.98
CA ARG A 526 -12.18 -13.13 -6.44
C ARG A 526 -11.64 -14.45 -6.99
N PHE A 527 -10.67 -14.38 -7.89
CA PHE A 527 -10.09 -15.59 -8.49
C PHE A 527 -9.47 -16.51 -7.45
N LEU A 528 -8.71 -15.98 -6.48
CA LEU A 528 -8.03 -16.79 -5.47
C LEU A 528 -8.98 -17.33 -4.40
N TYR A 529 -9.82 -16.46 -3.82
CA TYR A 529 -10.49 -16.72 -2.55
C TYR A 529 -12.01 -16.83 -2.63
N GLU A 530 -12.65 -16.33 -3.69
CA GLU A 530 -14.09 -16.54 -3.87
C GLU A 530 -14.34 -17.89 -4.55
N TYR A 531 -15.26 -18.68 -3.99
CA TYR A 531 -15.61 -20.00 -4.51
C TYR A 531 -16.36 -19.83 -5.84
N THR A 532 -15.70 -20.09 -6.95
CA THR A 532 -16.38 -20.34 -8.22
C THR A 532 -16.67 -21.83 -8.30
N ASN A 533 -17.95 -22.21 -8.36
CA ASN A 533 -18.39 -23.59 -8.62
C ASN A 533 -18.06 -24.09 -10.04
N GLU A 534 -17.18 -23.39 -10.77
CA GLU A 534 -16.81 -23.72 -12.14
C GLU A 534 -15.62 -24.67 -12.16
N PHE A 535 -15.75 -25.78 -11.43
CA PHE A 535 -15.06 -26.99 -11.84
C PHE A 535 -15.77 -27.46 -13.12
N ASN A 536 -15.19 -27.15 -14.28
CA ASN A 536 -15.42 -27.94 -15.48
C ASN A 536 -14.41 -29.08 -15.42
N PRO A 537 -14.75 -30.26 -14.87
CA PRO A 537 -13.89 -31.42 -15.07
C PRO A 537 -13.81 -31.62 -16.59
N VAL A 538 -12.65 -31.31 -17.15
CA VAL A 538 -12.32 -31.78 -18.49
C VAL A 538 -12.42 -33.29 -18.40
N GLU A 539 -13.46 -33.85 -19.03
CA GLU A 539 -13.62 -35.29 -19.17
C GLU A 539 -12.30 -35.84 -19.71
N THR A 540 -11.62 -36.63 -18.89
CA THR A 540 -10.48 -37.42 -19.31
C THR A 540 -10.99 -38.45 -20.32
N ASN A 541 -10.69 -38.25 -21.60
CA ASN A 541 -10.60 -39.31 -22.59
C ASN A 541 -9.19 -39.33 -23.16
#